data_AF-A0A183J6V6-F1
#
_entry.id   AF-A0A183J6V6-F1
#
_cell.length_a   1.000
_cell.length_b   1.000
_cell.length_c   1.000
_cell.angle_alpha   90.00
_cell.angle_beta   90.00
_cell.angle_gamma   90.00
#
_symmetry.space_group_name_H-M   'P 1'
#
loop_
_entity.id
_entity.type
_entity.pdbx_description
1 polymer ?
#
loop_
_entity_poly.entity_id
_entity_poly.type
_entity_poly.pdbx_seq_one_letter_code
_entity_poly.pdbx_strand_id
1 'polypeptide(L)'
;MRVTLPLRALSWASADVDVGRLFTNSDVQKLLYRVTEVCREKVFRPRQVKELEAPKYVLMTEKEVRKAQKIADDRAKLRLMAMPPVMHARQPCEEVITVDSGISGHDQSKFVFTDISFGQNERVSGVPRSVKFRICIVSYYLLRRHI
;
A
#
# COMPACT_ATOMS: atom_id res chain seq x y z
N MET A 1 48.34 -22.50 0.38
CA MET A 1 48.28 -21.01 0.36
C MET A 1 46.93 -20.59 0.92
N ARG A 2 46.90 -19.97 2.10
CA ARG A 2 45.67 -19.51 2.75
C ARG A 2 45.28 -18.17 2.14
N VAL A 3 44.16 -18.14 1.40
CA VAL A 3 43.60 -16.88 0.88
C VAL A 3 42.85 -16.22 2.03
N THR A 4 43.49 -15.29 2.73
CA THR A 4 42.83 -14.39 3.67
C THR A 4 42.02 -13.39 2.87
N LEU A 5 40.73 -13.64 2.69
CA LEU A 5 39.80 -12.61 2.22
C LEU A 5 39.62 -11.60 3.35
N PRO A 6 39.85 -10.29 3.12
CA PRO A 6 39.50 -9.30 4.12
C PRO A 6 37.99 -9.38 4.32
N LEU A 7 37.57 -9.58 5.57
CA LEU A 7 36.21 -9.32 6.01
C LEU A 7 35.96 -7.83 5.80
N ARG A 8 35.58 -7.46 4.57
CA ARG A 8 34.98 -6.17 4.28
C ARG A 8 33.68 -6.21 5.08
N ALA A 9 33.72 -5.60 6.27
CA ALA A 9 32.53 -5.29 7.02
C ALA A 9 31.66 -4.43 6.09
N LEU A 10 30.80 -5.09 5.34
CA LEU A 10 29.73 -4.44 4.62
C LEU A 10 28.81 -3.97 5.73
N SER A 11 29.02 -2.74 6.21
CA SER A 11 28.02 -2.04 7.00
C SER A 11 26.80 -1.91 6.11
N TRP A 12 25.94 -2.92 6.15
CA TRP A 12 24.63 -2.93 5.49
C TRP A 12 23.72 -1.82 6.04
N ALA A 13 24.13 -1.17 7.13
CA ALA A 13 23.57 0.05 7.67
C ALA A 13 24.46 1.25 7.29
N SER A 14 24.47 1.67 6.03
CA SER A 14 25.13 2.93 5.62
C SER A 14 24.54 3.47 4.33
N ALA A 15 23.51 4.31 4.50
CA ALA A 15 23.10 5.48 3.73
C ALA A 15 21.58 5.63 3.85
N ASP A 16 21.10 6.87 3.83
CA ASP A 16 19.70 7.20 3.59
C ASP A 16 19.35 6.77 2.15
N VAL A 17 19.09 5.48 1.98
CA VAL A 17 18.78 4.89 0.68
C VAL A 17 17.28 5.05 0.46
N ASP A 18 16.91 5.84 -0.54
CA ASP A 18 15.53 5.97 -1.00
C ASP A 18 15.06 4.63 -1.61
N VAL A 19 14.49 3.79 -0.74
CA VAL A 19 14.00 2.46 -1.07
C VAL A 19 12.88 2.51 -2.11
N GLY A 20 12.05 3.57 -2.10
CA GLY A 20 10.96 3.73 -3.06
C GLY A 20 11.49 3.92 -4.47
N ARG A 21 12.54 4.74 -4.62
CA ARG A 21 13.20 4.95 -5.91
C ARG A 21 13.92 3.68 -6.39
N LEU A 22 14.61 2.97 -5.50
CA LEU A 22 15.28 1.71 -5.85
C LEU A 22 14.29 0.62 -6.27
N PHE A 23 13.14 0.54 -5.61
CA PHE A 23 12.10 -0.43 -5.94
C PHE A 23 11.57 -0.22 -7.37
N THR A 24 11.53 1.01 -7.85
CA THR A 24 11.03 1.34 -9.20
C THR A 24 12.07 1.08 -10.30
N ASN A 25 13.33 0.81 -9.94
CA ASN A 25 14.39 0.53 -10.90
C ASN A 25 14.12 -0.77 -11.68
N SER A 26 14.29 -0.73 -13.01
CA SER A 26 14.00 -1.86 -13.89
C SER A 26 14.86 -3.09 -13.61
N ASP A 27 16.11 -2.93 -13.19
CA ASP A 27 17.02 -4.05 -12.90
C ASP A 27 16.67 -4.72 -11.58
N VAL A 28 16.24 -3.94 -10.59
CA VAL A 28 15.70 -4.45 -9.32
C VAL A 28 14.40 -5.22 -9.59
N GLN A 29 13.50 -4.69 -10.42
CA GLN A 29 12.27 -5.38 -10.80
C GLN A 29 12.52 -6.69 -11.55
N LYS A 30 13.49 -6.74 -12.47
CA LYS A 30 13.90 -8.00 -13.14
C LYS A 30 14.46 -9.02 -12.14
N LEU A 31 15.24 -8.56 -11.15
CA LEU A 31 15.76 -9.43 -10.10
C LEU A 31 14.65 -9.97 -9.21
N LEU A 32 13.77 -9.10 -8.72
CA LEU A 32 12.61 -9.48 -7.92
C LEU A 32 11.75 -10.49 -8.66
N TYR A 33 11.47 -10.25 -9.94
CA TYR A 33 10.72 -11.18 -10.78
C TYR A 33 11.38 -12.57 -10.85
N ARG A 34 12.70 -12.63 -11.06
CA ARG A 34 13.45 -13.90 -11.08
C ARG A 34 13.39 -14.62 -9.74
N VAL A 35 13.53 -13.91 -8.62
CA VAL A 35 13.51 -14.50 -7.27
C VAL A 35 12.12 -14.97 -6.87
N THR A 36 11.07 -14.25 -7.27
CA THR A 36 9.70 -14.59 -6.87
C THR A 36 9.19 -15.88 -7.50
N GLU A 37 9.67 -16.23 -8.70
CA GLU A 37 9.24 -17.35 -9.54
C GLU A 37 7.71 -17.43 -9.78
N VAL A 38 7.30 -17.70 -11.02
CA VAL A 38 5.87 -17.76 -11.37
C VAL A 38 5.33 -19.18 -11.15
N CYS A 39 4.83 -19.48 -9.95
CA CYS A 39 4.15 -20.74 -9.67
C CYS A 39 2.64 -20.66 -9.97
N ARG A 40 2.18 -21.28 -11.08
CA ARG A 40 0.77 -21.25 -11.52
C ARG A 40 -0.22 -21.70 -10.45
N GLU A 41 0.10 -22.79 -9.75
CA GLU A 41 -0.75 -23.39 -8.72
C GLU A 41 -0.99 -22.45 -7.55
N LYS A 42 0.02 -21.66 -7.18
CA LYS A 42 -0.06 -20.69 -6.10
C LYS A 42 -0.83 -19.44 -6.52
N VAL A 43 -0.62 -18.97 -7.76
CA VAL A 43 -1.29 -17.77 -8.30
C VAL A 43 -2.80 -18.00 -8.48
N PHE A 44 -3.18 -19.17 -8.97
CA PHE A 44 -4.58 -19.53 -9.21
C PHE A 44 -5.15 -20.43 -8.13
N ARG A 45 -4.64 -20.32 -6.89
CA ARG A 45 -5.17 -21.09 -5.76
C ARG A 45 -6.68 -20.82 -5.62
N PRO A 46 -7.52 -21.87 -5.49
CA PRO A 46 -8.95 -21.70 -5.30
C PRO A 46 -9.22 -20.88 -4.04
N ARG A 47 -10.11 -19.91 -4.15
CA ARG A 47 -10.52 -19.04 -3.04
C ARG A 47 -11.88 -19.50 -2.53
N GLN A 48 -12.09 -19.35 -1.23
CA GLN A 48 -13.42 -19.49 -0.65
C GLN A 48 -14.21 -18.24 -1.03
N VAL A 49 -15.16 -18.39 -1.95
CA VAL A 49 -16.06 -17.32 -2.40
C VAL A 49 -17.46 -17.70 -1.95
N LYS A 50 -18.31 -16.71 -1.64
CA LYS A 50 -19.68 -16.93 -1.15
C LYS A 50 -20.53 -17.73 -2.14
N GLU A 51 -20.30 -17.52 -3.43
CA GLU A 51 -20.99 -18.20 -4.52
C GLU A 51 -19.93 -18.84 -5.44
N LEU A 52 -20.09 -20.14 -5.70
CA LEU A 52 -19.25 -20.90 -6.63
C LEU A 52 -20.06 -21.23 -7.87
N GLU A 53 -19.52 -20.85 -9.03
CA GLU A 53 -20.10 -21.26 -10.31
C GLU A 53 -19.63 -22.68 -10.70
N ALA A 54 -20.50 -23.42 -11.39
CA ALA A 54 -20.15 -24.74 -11.90
C ALA A 54 -19.04 -24.64 -12.98
N PRO A 55 -18.04 -25.54 -12.97
CA PRO A 55 -16.96 -25.52 -13.95
C PRO A 55 -17.49 -25.83 -15.37
N LYS A 56 -16.95 -25.13 -16.37
CA LYS A 56 -17.27 -25.35 -17.78
C LYS A 56 -16.18 -26.21 -18.43
N TYR A 57 -16.58 -27.32 -19.02
CA TYR A 57 -15.67 -28.21 -19.76
C TYR A 57 -15.72 -27.88 -21.26
N VAL A 58 -14.54 -27.79 -21.87
CA VAL A 58 -14.40 -27.51 -23.31
C VAL A 58 -13.38 -28.47 -23.89
N LEU A 59 -13.70 -29.07 -25.03
CA LEU A 59 -12.79 -29.92 -25.78
C LEU A 59 -11.88 -29.04 -26.64
N MET A 60 -10.57 -29.22 -26.51
CA MET A 60 -9.57 -28.39 -27.19
C MET A 60 -8.55 -29.26 -27.92
N THR A 61 -8.09 -28.78 -29.06
CA THR A 61 -6.95 -29.35 -29.78
C THR A 61 -5.64 -29.00 -29.05
N GLU A 62 -4.58 -29.78 -29.23
CA GLU A 62 -3.28 -29.51 -28.57
C GLU A 62 -2.74 -28.09 -28.82
N LYS A 63 -2.93 -27.57 -30.04
CA LYS A 63 -2.57 -26.19 -30.40
C LYS A 63 -3.33 -25.16 -29.55
N GLU A 64 -4.60 -25.42 -29.26
CA GLU A 64 -5.46 -24.53 -28.48
C GLU A 64 -5.12 -24.60 -27.00
N VAL A 65 -4.85 -25.80 -26.47
CA VAL A 65 -4.36 -25.99 -25.09
C VAL A 65 -3.06 -25.21 -24.86
N ARG A 66 -2.10 -25.29 -25.78
CA ARG A 66 -0.85 -24.52 -25.69
C ARG A 66 -1.08 -23.01 -25.70
N LYS A 67 -2.03 -22.51 -26.51
CA LYS A 67 -2.41 -21.10 -26.52
C LYS A 67 -3.06 -20.69 -25.19
N ALA A 68 -3.98 -21.49 -24.67
CA ALA A 68 -4.65 -21.24 -23.39
C ALA A 68 -3.65 -21.20 -22.23
N GLN A 69 -2.66 -22.10 -22.23
CA GLN A 69 -1.56 -22.09 -21.24
C GLN A 69 -0.73 -20.81 -21.32
N LYS A 70 -0.36 -20.34 -22.51
CA LYS A 70 0.36 -19.07 -22.68
C LYS A 70 -0.44 -17.88 -22.14
N ILE A 71 -1.74 -17.83 -22.42
CA ILE A 71 -2.63 -16.78 -21.90
C ILE A 71 -2.69 -16.84 -20.36
N ALA A 72 -2.78 -18.04 -19.78
CA ALA A 72 -2.76 -18.22 -18.34
C ALA A 72 -1.42 -17.74 -17.73
N ASP A 73 -0.29 -18.02 -18.39
CA ASP A 73 1.03 -17.54 -17.96
C ASP A 73 1.13 -16.04 -17.98
N ASP A 74 0.70 -15.39 -19.05
CA ASP A 74 0.80 -13.94 -19.16
C ASP A 74 -0.12 -13.25 -18.14
N ARG A 75 -1.30 -13.81 -17.86
CA ARG A 75 -2.16 -13.37 -16.76
C ARG A 75 -1.52 -13.57 -15.39
N ALA A 76 -0.83 -14.70 -15.18
CA ALA A 76 -0.13 -14.96 -13.93
C ALA A 76 1.02 -13.96 -13.70
N LYS A 77 1.78 -13.66 -14.76
CA LYS A 77 2.82 -12.62 -14.75
C LYS A 77 2.24 -11.26 -14.38
N LEU A 78 1.16 -10.83 -15.04
CA LEU A 78 0.52 -9.54 -14.74
C LEU A 78 0.08 -9.43 -13.28
N ARG A 79 -0.49 -10.50 -12.72
CA ARG A 79 -0.91 -10.53 -11.31
C ARG A 79 0.26 -10.47 -10.33
N LEU A 80 1.38 -11.13 -10.64
CA LEU A 80 2.57 -11.13 -9.78
C LEU A 80 3.41 -9.85 -9.93
N MET A 81 3.49 -9.30 -11.15
CA MET A 81 4.20 -8.05 -11.43
C MET A 81 3.50 -6.83 -10.87
N ALA A 82 2.23 -6.94 -10.48
CA ALA A 82 1.53 -5.91 -9.71
C ALA A 82 1.97 -5.88 -8.24
N MET A 83 3.29 -5.83 -7.99
CA MET A 83 3.82 -5.61 -6.65
C MET A 83 3.47 -4.19 -6.22
N PRO A 84 2.86 -4.00 -5.03
CA PRO A 84 2.58 -2.67 -4.54
C PRO A 84 3.89 -1.89 -4.36
N PRO A 85 3.91 -0.59 -4.69
CA PRO A 85 5.11 0.21 -4.51
C PRO A 85 5.46 0.31 -3.03
N VAL A 86 6.75 0.18 -2.72
CA VAL A 86 7.27 0.39 -1.37
C VAL A 86 7.27 1.89 -1.08
N MET A 87 6.60 2.29 0.00
CA MET A 87 6.50 3.67 0.44
C MET A 87 6.97 3.78 1.90
N HIS A 88 7.47 4.97 2.26
CA HIS A 88 7.73 5.29 3.66
C HIS A 88 6.43 5.39 4.47
N ALA A 89 6.56 5.25 5.79
CA ALA A 89 5.44 5.43 6.69
C ALA A 89 4.84 6.84 6.55
N ARG A 90 3.51 6.91 6.54
CA ARG A 90 2.80 8.18 6.46
C ARG A 90 3.07 9.01 7.72
N GLN A 91 3.39 10.28 7.55
CA GLN A 91 3.46 11.25 8.65
C GLN A 91 2.04 11.76 9.02
N PRO A 92 1.75 11.99 10.32
CA PRO A 92 0.47 12.55 10.74
C PRO A 92 0.31 13.97 10.17
N CYS A 93 -0.89 14.28 9.67
CA CYS A 93 -1.24 15.63 9.23
C CYS A 93 -1.81 16.39 10.43
N GLU A 94 -1.01 17.24 11.07
CA GLU A 94 -1.42 18.10 12.19
C GLU A 94 -1.37 19.57 11.75
N GLU A 95 -2.35 19.98 10.93
CA GLU A 95 -2.48 21.35 10.47
C GLU A 95 -3.76 21.96 11.07
N VAL A 96 -3.61 23.10 11.76
CA VAL A 96 -4.73 23.87 12.28
C VAL A 96 -5.04 24.99 11.28
N ILE A 97 -6.20 24.89 10.62
CA ILE A 97 -6.62 25.86 9.61
C ILE A 97 -6.96 27.21 10.27
N THR A 98 -7.82 27.19 11.30
CA THR A 98 -8.26 28.39 12.02
C THR A 98 -8.64 28.06 13.47
N VAL A 99 -8.46 29.02 14.37
CA VAL A 99 -8.95 28.98 15.76
C VAL A 99 -9.93 30.14 15.96
N ASP A 100 -11.17 29.83 16.32
CA ASP A 100 -12.20 30.84 16.62
C ASP A 100 -12.66 30.67 18.08
N SER A 101 -12.57 31.76 18.85
CA SER A 101 -12.96 31.81 20.26
C SER A 101 -14.46 32.01 20.47
N GLY A 102 -15.19 32.55 19.49
CA GLY A 102 -16.62 32.83 19.59
C GLY A 102 -17.48 31.55 19.59
N ILE A 103 -17.01 30.51 18.90
CA ILE A 103 -17.67 29.20 18.84
C ILE A 103 -17.29 28.27 20.01
N SER A 104 -16.41 28.72 20.91
CA SER A 104 -15.94 27.93 22.04
C SER A 104 -17.04 27.71 23.07
N GLY A 105 -17.36 26.44 23.35
CA GLY A 105 -18.36 26.04 24.35
C GLY A 105 -19.80 25.95 23.84
N HIS A 106 -20.04 26.14 22.53
CA HIS A 106 -21.36 25.99 21.93
C HIS A 106 -21.80 24.53 21.78
N ASP A 107 -20.87 23.61 21.53
CA ASP A 107 -21.15 22.18 21.43
C ASP A 107 -20.00 21.33 22.00
N GLN A 108 -20.33 20.13 22.47
CA GLN A 108 -19.38 19.17 23.04
C GLN A 108 -18.90 18.13 22.01
N SER A 109 -19.59 18.00 20.87
CA SER A 109 -19.28 17.02 19.84
C SER A 109 -18.25 17.56 18.83
N LYS A 110 -17.56 16.66 18.13
CA LYS A 110 -16.59 17.02 17.08
C LYS A 110 -17.22 16.88 15.71
N PHE A 111 -17.26 17.96 14.94
CA PHE A 111 -17.77 17.94 13.58
C PHE A 111 -16.67 17.58 12.57
N VAL A 112 -16.99 16.65 11.67
CA VAL A 112 -16.13 16.26 10.54
C VAL A 112 -16.81 16.70 9.25
N PHE A 113 -16.19 17.64 8.56
CA PHE A 113 -16.63 18.09 7.25
C PHE A 113 -15.85 17.35 6.17
N THR A 114 -16.56 16.67 5.26
CA THR A 114 -15.95 15.95 4.12
C THR A 114 -16.59 16.41 2.83
N ASP A 115 -15.77 16.78 1.85
CA ASP A 115 -16.23 17.06 0.49
C ASP A 115 -16.50 15.74 -0.26
N ILE A 116 -17.68 15.63 -0.87
CA ILE A 116 -18.13 14.47 -1.67
C ILE A 116 -18.15 14.76 -3.17
N SER A 117 -17.52 15.85 -3.60
CA SER A 117 -17.46 16.26 -5.00
C SER A 117 -16.84 15.18 -5.89
N PHE A 118 -17.56 14.84 -6.96
CA PHE A 118 -17.13 13.81 -7.91
C PHE A 118 -15.96 14.30 -8.77
N GLY A 119 -14.97 13.43 -9.00
CA GLY A 119 -13.83 13.71 -9.89
C GLY A 119 -12.55 14.23 -9.20
N GLN A 120 -12.58 14.44 -7.87
CA GLN A 120 -11.37 14.72 -7.12
C GLN A 120 -10.66 13.44 -6.66
N ASN A 121 -9.33 13.45 -6.70
CA ASN A 121 -8.52 12.38 -6.12
C ASN A 121 -8.63 12.44 -4.60
N GLU A 122 -8.92 11.31 -3.95
CA GLU A 122 -9.07 11.25 -2.48
C GLU A 122 -7.83 11.71 -1.70
N ARG A 123 -6.64 11.64 -2.31
CA ARG A 123 -5.42 12.23 -1.73
C ARG A 123 -5.47 13.76 -1.64
N VAL A 124 -6.16 14.39 -2.58
CA VAL A 124 -6.34 15.84 -2.70
C VAL A 124 -7.56 16.29 -1.88
N SER A 125 -8.56 15.43 -1.69
CA SER A 125 -9.78 15.72 -0.92
C SER A 125 -9.57 15.94 0.59
N GLY A 126 -8.35 16.26 1.04
CA GLY A 126 -8.04 16.83 2.36
C GLY A 126 -8.22 15.90 3.56
N VAL A 127 -8.87 14.74 3.42
CA VAL A 127 -9.23 13.88 4.56
C VAL A 127 -8.23 12.71 4.69
N PRO A 128 -7.47 12.61 5.81
CA PRO A 128 -6.57 11.49 6.04
C PRO A 128 -7.32 10.18 6.38
N ARG A 129 -7.08 9.11 5.60
CA ARG A 129 -7.52 7.71 5.80
C ARG A 129 -7.04 6.99 7.09
N SER A 130 -6.63 7.71 8.13
CA SER A 130 -6.26 7.10 9.41
C SER A 130 -6.96 7.89 10.49
N VAL A 131 -7.93 7.23 11.13
CA VAL A 131 -8.77 7.77 12.20
C VAL A 131 -7.91 8.10 13.41
N LYS A 132 -7.26 9.26 13.36
CA LYS A 132 -6.90 10.11 14.49
C LYS A 132 -7.22 11.53 14.04
N PHE A 133 -8.52 11.78 13.94
CA PHE A 133 -9.08 13.11 13.71
C PHE A 133 -8.77 13.98 14.92
N ARG A 134 -7.67 14.75 14.84
CA ARG A 134 -7.52 15.93 15.67
C ARG A 134 -8.16 17.09 14.93
N ILE A 135 -9.49 17.09 14.98
CA ILE A 135 -10.30 18.28 14.72
C ILE A 135 -9.86 19.34 15.74
N CYS A 136 -9.62 20.55 15.26
CA CYS A 136 -9.61 21.73 16.10
C CYS A 136 -10.99 21.86 16.76
N ILE A 137 -11.12 21.31 17.96
CA ILE A 137 -11.87 21.97 19.02
C ILE A 137 -10.85 22.19 20.12
N VAL A 138 -10.71 23.46 20.48
CA VAL A 138 -9.81 24.03 21.46
C VAL A 138 -9.57 23.07 22.64
N SER A 139 -8.30 22.80 22.92
CA SER A 139 -7.90 22.04 24.09
C SER A 139 -8.40 22.75 25.35
N TYR A 140 -9.43 22.21 26.00
CA TYR A 140 -9.62 22.44 27.44
C TYR A 140 -8.58 21.63 28.19
N TYR A 141 -7.40 22.20 28.39
CA TYR A 141 -6.50 21.81 29.47
C TYR A 141 -5.71 23.03 29.96
N LEU A 142 -6.40 23.89 30.70
CA LEU A 142 -5.76 24.84 31.62
C LEU A 142 -6.74 25.29 32.71
N LEU A 143 -7.28 24.36 33.50
CA LEU A 143 -7.61 24.56 34.93
C LEU A 143 -8.28 23.31 35.56
N ARG A 144 -7.49 22.28 35.92
CA ARG A 144 -7.84 21.34 37.01
C ARG A 144 -6.58 20.82 37.71
N ARG A 145 -5.71 21.76 38.09
CA ARG A 145 -4.77 21.60 39.21
C ARG A 145 -5.03 22.74 40.18
N HIS A 146 -6.07 22.58 40.99
CA HIS A 146 -6.21 23.03 42.39
C HIS A 146 -7.70 23.00 42.74
N ILE A 147 -7.97 22.34 43.86
CA ILE A 147 -9.27 21.98 44.48
C ILE A 147 -9.85 20.67 43.94
#